data_AF-A0A1M7QHF1-F1
#
_entry.id   AF-A0A1M7QHF1-F1
#
_cell.length_a   1.000
_cell.length_b   1.000
_cell.length_c   1.000
_cell.angle_alpha   90.00
_cell.angle_beta   90.00
_cell.angle_gamma   90.00
#
_symmetry.space_group_name_H-M   'P 1'
#
loop_
_entity.id
_entity.type
_entity.pdbx_description
1 polymer ?
#
loop_
_entity_poly.entity_id
_entity_poly.type
_entity_poly.pdbx_seq_one_letter_code
_entity_poly.pdbx_strand_id
1 'polypeptide(L)'
;MRKILIFSILFLSFLSACNNEEETVKIEDKDFANILYVQKIENNYSSGELTKPIEDQEKIREVLTIVEGLKAKRITTDEFIQKLENQDNYYRFGFIGENGTEKQRDQYAFQVMDDGTIIFNFDQINNPDHPLVTVTAHHEILEELKDVLGIQF
;
A
#
# COMPACT_ATOMS: atom_id res chain seq x y z
N MET A 1 4.64 48.36 46.20
CA MET A 1 3.91 47.17 46.72
C MET A 1 3.37 46.38 45.54
N ARG A 2 3.72 45.08 45.47
CA ARG A 2 3.31 44.10 44.46
C ARG A 2 1.80 43.83 44.53
N LYS A 3 1.12 43.72 43.39
CA LYS A 3 -0.07 42.88 43.16
C LYS A 3 -0.01 42.43 41.69
N ILE A 4 0.74 41.36 41.41
CA ILE A 4 0.21 40.00 41.15
C ILE A 4 -0.69 40.01 39.90
N LEU A 5 -0.05 39.70 38.76
CA LEU A 5 -0.64 38.95 37.64
C LEU A 5 -1.50 37.81 38.21
N ILE A 6 -2.59 37.42 37.56
CA ILE A 6 -2.89 36.05 37.07
C ILE A 6 -4.30 36.09 36.45
N PHE A 7 -4.48 35.22 35.45
CA PHE A 7 -5.71 34.60 34.93
C PHE A 7 -6.24 35.18 33.63
N SER A 8 -6.38 34.41 32.57
CA SER A 8 -5.76 33.14 32.17
C SER A 8 -6.15 33.03 30.71
N ILE A 9 -5.16 32.78 29.87
CA ILE A 9 -5.34 32.49 28.46
C ILE A 9 -6.11 31.17 28.37
N LEU A 10 -7.43 31.30 28.24
CA LEU A 10 -8.33 30.19 27.99
C LEU A 10 -8.55 30.10 26.48
N PHE A 11 -7.45 29.80 25.79
CA PHE A 11 -7.42 29.39 24.39
C PHE A 11 -6.58 28.10 24.31
N LEU A 12 -7.00 27.09 25.07
CA LEU A 12 -6.69 25.69 24.76
C LEU A 12 -7.70 25.23 23.70
N SER A 13 -7.62 25.85 22.53
CA SER A 13 -8.29 25.36 21.34
C SER A 13 -7.55 24.11 20.87
N PHE A 14 -8.19 22.95 21.09
CA PHE A 14 -8.30 21.89 20.10
C PHE A 14 -7.07 21.67 19.20
N LEU A 15 -6.07 20.97 19.73
CA LEU A 15 -5.18 20.16 18.92
C LEU A 15 -5.12 18.78 19.55
N SER A 16 -6.26 18.08 19.53
CA SER A 16 -6.26 16.62 19.46
C SER A 16 -5.62 16.26 18.11
N ALA A 17 -4.29 16.34 18.03
CA ALA A 17 -3.56 15.78 16.92
C ALA A 17 -3.82 14.28 16.97
N CYS A 18 -4.76 13.79 16.16
CA CYS A 18 -4.82 12.37 15.83
C CYS A 18 -3.43 12.00 15.30
N ASN A 19 -2.75 11.15 16.06
CA ASN A 19 -1.36 10.73 15.88
C ASN A 19 -1.15 9.82 14.66
N ASN A 20 -1.93 10.00 13.59
CA ASN A 20 -1.76 9.26 12.36
C ASN A 20 -0.73 10.02 11.52
N GLU A 21 0.54 9.80 11.87
CA GLU A 21 1.66 10.38 11.15
C GLU A 21 1.61 9.89 9.69
N GLU A 22 1.47 10.82 8.77
CA GLU A 22 1.58 10.54 7.34
C GLU A 22 3.02 10.14 7.04
N GLU A 23 3.19 9.02 6.37
CA GLU A 23 4.48 8.48 5.97
C GLU A 23 4.57 8.42 4.44
N THR A 24 5.79 8.44 3.94
CA THR A 24 6.05 8.20 2.52
C THR A 24 6.37 6.72 2.34
N VAL A 25 5.75 6.07 1.37
CA VAL A 25 6.11 4.69 0.97
C VAL A 25 7.57 4.68 0.52
N LYS A 26 8.36 3.78 1.11
CA LYS A 26 9.79 3.61 0.81
C LYS A 26 10.04 2.19 0.35
N ILE A 27 10.81 2.01 -0.72
CA ILE A 27 11.17 0.68 -1.21
C ILE A 27 12.69 0.66 -1.40
N GLU A 28 13.39 0.28 -0.33
CA GLU A 28 14.86 0.35 -0.24
C GLU A 28 15.55 -0.58 -1.24
N ASP A 29 15.07 -1.83 -1.32
CA ASP A 29 15.53 -2.82 -2.26
C ASP A 29 14.44 -3.09 -3.30
N LYS A 30 14.69 -2.76 -4.56
CA LYS A 30 13.75 -3.02 -5.68
C LYS A 30 14.12 -4.27 -6.48
N ASP A 31 15.26 -4.89 -6.17
CA ASP A 31 15.76 -6.08 -6.85
C ASP A 31 15.48 -7.37 -6.05
N PHE A 32 14.74 -7.26 -4.93
CA PHE A 32 14.39 -8.40 -4.07
C PHE A 32 13.48 -9.44 -4.73
N ALA A 33 12.72 -9.03 -5.75
CA ALA A 33 11.63 -9.80 -6.33
C ALA A 33 12.00 -10.33 -7.71
N ASN A 34 11.93 -11.64 -7.87
CA ASN A 34 12.16 -12.32 -9.14
C ASN A 34 10.87 -12.41 -9.98
N ILE A 35 9.71 -12.48 -9.32
CA ILE A 35 8.41 -12.63 -9.98
C ILE A 35 7.40 -11.66 -9.37
N LEU A 36 6.69 -10.92 -10.20
CA LEU A 36 5.48 -10.18 -9.85
C LEU A 36 4.25 -10.95 -10.35
N TYR A 37 3.32 -11.27 -9.45
CA TYR A 37 1.99 -11.74 -9.80
C TYR A 37 1.02 -10.57 -9.76
N VAL A 38 0.41 -10.27 -10.90
CA VAL A 38 -0.75 -9.38 -10.97
C VAL A 38 -2.00 -10.22 -10.99
N GLN A 39 -2.90 -9.98 -10.04
CA GLN A 39 -4.16 -10.68 -9.91
C GLN A 39 -5.30 -9.68 -9.97
N LYS A 40 -6.26 -9.91 -10.86
CA LYS A 40 -7.54 -9.22 -10.85
C LYS A 40 -8.50 -9.99 -9.93
N ILE A 41 -9.10 -9.29 -8.99
CA ILE A 41 -10.15 -9.81 -8.11
C ILE A 41 -11.45 -9.19 -8.57
N GLU A 42 -12.46 -10.02 -8.86
CA GLU A 42 -13.80 -9.60 -9.23
C GLU A 42 -14.83 -10.37 -8.40
N ASN A 43 -15.77 -9.67 -7.77
CA ASN A 43 -16.76 -10.25 -6.86
C ASN A 43 -16.12 -11.14 -5.76
N ASN A 44 -14.97 -10.73 -5.22
CA ASN A 44 -14.17 -11.50 -4.24
C ASN A 44 -13.61 -12.84 -4.77
N TYR A 45 -13.59 -13.05 -6.09
CA TYR A 45 -12.99 -14.22 -6.73
C TYR A 45 -11.84 -13.83 -7.65
N SER A 46 -10.85 -14.71 -7.75
CA SER A 46 -9.81 -14.65 -8.79
C SER A 46 -9.58 -16.04 -9.36
N SER A 47 -8.90 -16.12 -10.50
CA SER A 47 -8.64 -17.35 -11.23
C SER A 47 -7.24 -17.32 -11.86
N GLY A 48 -6.80 -18.45 -12.42
CA GLY A 48 -5.57 -18.50 -13.20
C GLY A 48 -5.62 -17.60 -14.44
N GLU A 49 -6.79 -17.40 -15.05
CA GLU A 49 -6.97 -16.50 -16.19
C GLU A 49 -6.87 -15.02 -15.79
N LEU A 50 -7.32 -14.71 -14.56
CA LEU A 50 -7.22 -13.41 -13.91
C LEU A 50 -5.89 -13.20 -13.16
N THR A 51 -4.90 -14.05 -13.41
CA THR A 51 -3.55 -13.93 -12.83
C THR A 51 -2.51 -13.90 -13.95
N LYS A 52 -1.59 -12.94 -13.91
CA LYS A 52 -0.43 -12.87 -14.82
C LYS A 52 0.88 -12.84 -14.01
N PRO A 53 1.78 -13.82 -14.21
CA PRO A 53 3.14 -13.71 -13.74
C PRO A 53 3.96 -12.80 -14.67
N ILE A 54 4.82 -11.98 -14.08
CA ILE A 54 5.78 -11.11 -14.74
C ILE A 54 7.16 -11.43 -14.16
N GLU A 55 8.10 -11.82 -15.02
CA GLU A 55 9.48 -12.17 -14.64
C GLU A 55 10.50 -11.14 -15.18
N ASP A 56 10.03 -10.13 -15.91
CA ASP A 56 10.84 -9.04 -16.43
C ASP A 56 11.25 -8.10 -15.28
N GLN A 57 12.53 -8.13 -14.93
CA GLN A 57 13.09 -7.42 -13.77
C GLN A 57 13.00 -5.90 -13.91
N GLU A 58 13.11 -5.36 -15.13
CA GLU A 58 12.99 -3.91 -15.33
C GLU A 58 11.56 -3.45 -15.09
N LYS A 59 10.58 -4.21 -15.58
CA LYS A 59 9.16 -3.95 -15.33
C LYS A 59 8.80 -4.04 -13.84
N ILE A 60 9.34 -5.05 -13.14
CA ILE A 60 9.15 -5.20 -11.69
C ILE A 60 9.69 -3.96 -10.95
N ARG A 61 10.91 -3.52 -11.29
CA ARG A 61 11.52 -2.32 -10.70
C ARG A 61 10.73 -1.05 -11.00
N GLU A 62 10.21 -0.91 -12.22
CA GLU A 62 9.40 0.23 -12.63
C GLU A 62 8.09 0.30 -11.85
N VAL A 63 7.38 -0.82 -11.67
CA VAL A 63 6.19 -0.90 -10.82
C VAL A 63 6.50 -0.44 -9.38
N LEU A 64 7.59 -0.93 -8.79
CA LEU A 64 7.99 -0.52 -7.43
C LEU A 64 8.34 0.97 -7.38
N THR A 65 8.90 1.52 -8.46
CA THR A 65 9.23 2.95 -8.56
C THR A 65 7.98 3.82 -8.64
N ILE A 66 6.94 3.38 -9.35
CA ILE A 66 5.66 4.10 -9.47
C ILE A 66 4.97 4.29 -8.11
N VAL A 67 5.02 3.27 -7.25
CA VAL A 67 4.36 3.30 -5.93
C VAL A 67 5.25 3.85 -4.81
N GLU A 68 6.56 3.94 -5.03
CA GLU A 68 7.47 4.60 -4.11
C GLU A 68 7.18 6.12 -4.06
N GLY A 69 7.33 6.73 -2.88
CA GLY A 69 7.13 8.17 -2.74
C GLY A 69 5.67 8.57 -2.50
N LEU A 70 4.72 7.65 -2.65
CA LEU A 70 3.31 7.90 -2.35
C LEU A 70 3.12 8.25 -0.88
N LYS A 71 2.22 9.20 -0.62
CA LYS A 71 1.81 9.57 0.72
C LYS A 71 0.80 8.56 1.24
N ALA A 72 1.13 7.94 2.35
CA ALA A 72 0.32 6.93 3.00
C ALA A 72 0.28 7.15 4.51
N LYS A 73 -0.60 6.43 5.18
CA LYS A 73 -0.65 6.38 6.63
C LYS A 73 -0.72 4.92 7.07
N ARG A 74 -0.18 4.65 8.25
CA ARG A 74 -0.31 3.34 8.88
C ARG A 74 -1.77 3.05 9.20
N ILE A 75 -2.14 1.80 9.00
CA ILE A 75 -3.41 1.24 9.44
C ILE A 75 -3.14 0.02 10.30
N THR A 76 -4.15 -0.42 11.05
CA THR A 76 -4.09 -1.69 11.75
C THR A 76 -4.35 -2.86 10.79
N THR A 77 -3.95 -4.07 11.17
CA THR A 77 -4.29 -5.29 10.42
C THR A 77 -5.81 -5.49 10.30
N ASP A 78 -6.58 -5.16 11.34
CA ASP A 78 -8.04 -5.24 11.30
C ASP A 78 -8.64 -4.25 10.30
N GLU A 79 -8.12 -3.02 10.25
CA GLU A 79 -8.52 -2.02 9.24
C GLU A 79 -8.14 -2.45 7.83
N PHE A 80 -6.97 -3.09 7.65
CA PHE A 80 -6.55 -3.67 6.37
C PHE A 80 -7.54 -4.74 5.91
N ILE A 81 -7.88 -5.70 6.79
CA ILE A 81 -8.84 -6.77 6.49
C ILE A 81 -10.21 -6.17 6.15
N GLN A 82 -10.72 -5.26 6.98
CA GLN A 82 -12.01 -4.60 6.74
C GLN A 82 -12.04 -3.87 5.40
N LYS A 83 -10.95 -3.22 5.01
CA LYS A 83 -10.89 -2.53 3.71
C LYS A 83 -11.01 -3.51 2.54
N LEU A 84 -10.36 -4.68 2.63
CA LEU A 84 -10.46 -5.71 1.60
C LEU A 84 -11.84 -6.36 1.57
N GLU A 85 -12.43 -6.67 2.74
CA GLU A 85 -13.77 -7.28 2.82
C GLU A 85 -14.89 -6.36 2.33
N ASN A 86 -14.68 -5.04 2.34
CA ASN A 86 -15.64 -4.06 1.85
C ASN A 86 -15.49 -3.74 0.36
N GLN A 87 -14.57 -4.40 -0.35
CA GLN A 87 -14.26 -4.13 -1.76
C GLN A 87 -14.36 -5.42 -2.57
N ASP A 88 -15.36 -5.47 -3.44
CA ASP A 88 -15.61 -6.67 -4.25
C ASP A 88 -14.62 -6.82 -5.41
N ASN A 89 -14.06 -5.71 -5.90
CA ASN A 89 -13.09 -5.71 -7.01
C ASN A 89 -11.87 -4.87 -6.67
N TYR A 90 -10.71 -5.39 -7.03
CA TYR A 90 -9.41 -4.72 -6.91
C TYR A 90 -8.36 -5.49 -7.69
N TYR A 91 -7.20 -4.87 -7.88
CA TYR A 91 -6.02 -5.52 -8.43
C TYR A 91 -4.99 -5.74 -7.33
N ARG A 92 -4.43 -6.94 -7.23
CA ARG A 92 -3.33 -7.26 -6.31
C ARG A 92 -2.03 -7.43 -7.09
N PHE A 93 -0.98 -6.77 -6.62
CA PHE A 93 0.38 -6.84 -7.13
C PHE A 93 1.25 -7.48 -6.04
N GLY A 94 1.55 -8.77 -6.18
CA GLY A 94 2.32 -9.54 -5.20
C GLY A 94 3.71 -9.91 -5.72
N PHE A 95 4.75 -9.61 -4.95
CA PHE A 95 6.14 -9.77 -5.36
C PHE A 95 6.77 -10.96 -4.65
N ILE A 96 7.51 -11.80 -5.37
CA ILE A 96 8.15 -13.02 -4.85
C ILE A 96 9.63 -13.07 -5.23
N GLY A 97 10.51 -13.27 -4.25
CA GLY A 97 11.97 -13.40 -4.37
C GLY A 97 12.51 -14.84 -4.32
N GLU A 98 13.84 -14.96 -4.37
CA GLU A 98 14.57 -16.19 -4.73
C GLU A 98 14.60 -17.32 -3.67
N ASN A 99 14.30 -17.03 -2.39
CA ASN A 99 14.35 -18.00 -1.29
C ASN A 99 13.00 -18.66 -0.93
N GLY A 100 12.09 -18.73 -1.91
CA GLY A 100 10.67 -19.13 -1.82
C GLY A 100 10.35 -20.48 -1.15
N THR A 101 10.58 -20.59 0.14
CA THR A 101 9.82 -21.50 1.00
C THR A 101 8.40 -20.96 1.14
N GLU A 102 7.42 -21.82 1.39
CA GLU A 102 6.00 -21.44 1.55
C GLU A 102 5.75 -20.29 2.54
N LYS A 103 6.64 -20.10 3.52
CA LYS A 103 6.60 -18.99 4.48
C LYS A 103 6.98 -17.62 3.92
N GLN A 104 7.58 -17.56 2.73
CA GLN A 104 7.95 -16.32 2.04
C GLN A 104 6.94 -15.94 0.95
N ARG A 105 5.90 -16.75 0.70
CA ARG A 105 4.85 -16.42 -0.29
C ARG A 105 4.07 -15.13 0.04
N ASP A 106 4.25 -14.58 1.24
CA ASP A 106 3.67 -13.31 1.69
C ASP A 106 4.60 -12.10 1.50
N GLN A 107 5.66 -12.23 0.69
CA GLN A 107 6.52 -11.11 0.30
C GLN A 107 5.68 -9.95 -0.25
N TYR A 108 6.12 -8.74 0.13
CA TYR A 108 5.52 -7.42 -0.14
C TYR A 108 4.50 -7.39 -1.27
N ALA A 109 3.32 -6.85 -0.99
CA ALA A 109 2.24 -6.71 -1.95
C ALA A 109 1.47 -5.42 -1.73
N PHE A 110 0.92 -4.89 -2.81
CA PHE A 110 -0.07 -3.83 -2.71
C PHE A 110 -1.30 -4.15 -3.53
N GLN A 111 -2.40 -3.50 -3.18
CA GLN A 111 -3.67 -3.63 -3.85
C GLN A 111 -4.14 -2.25 -4.31
N VAL A 112 -4.63 -2.16 -5.54
CA VAL A 112 -5.24 -0.96 -6.09
C VAL A 112 -6.75 -1.19 -6.13
N MET A 113 -7.48 -0.41 -5.33
CA MET A 113 -8.94 -0.45 -5.23
C MET A 113 -9.59 0.27 -6.41
N ASP A 114 -10.86 -0.04 -6.69
CA ASP A 114 -11.65 0.63 -7.74
C ASP A 114 -11.75 2.16 -7.53
N ASP A 115 -11.73 2.62 -6.29
CA ASP A 115 -11.75 4.04 -5.94
C ASP A 115 -10.36 4.72 -6.05
N GLY A 116 -9.34 4.01 -6.53
CA GLY A 116 -7.97 4.51 -6.65
C GLY A 116 -7.18 4.51 -5.34
N THR A 117 -7.75 4.05 -4.22
CA THR A 117 -7.00 3.83 -2.98
C THR A 117 -5.98 2.71 -3.18
N ILE A 118 -4.76 2.89 -2.66
CA ILE A 118 -3.75 1.84 -2.64
C ILE A 118 -3.52 1.37 -1.22
N ILE A 119 -3.54 0.07 -1.02
CA ILE A 119 -3.33 -0.58 0.27
C ILE A 119 -2.09 -1.47 0.16
N PHE A 120 -1.12 -1.27 1.04
CA PHE A 120 0.09 -2.08 1.12
C PHE A 120 -0.06 -3.03 2.29
N ASN A 121 0.27 -4.31 2.10
CA ASN A 121 0.24 -5.25 3.22
C ASN A 121 1.28 -4.87 4.27
N PHE A 122 2.45 -4.36 3.86
CA PHE A 122 3.58 -4.02 4.73
C PHE A 122 4.22 -2.68 4.33
N ASP A 123 4.89 -2.02 5.27
CA ASP A 123 5.67 -0.80 5.02
C ASP A 123 7.04 -1.11 4.39
N GLN A 124 7.59 -2.30 4.63
CA GLN A 124 8.86 -2.83 4.13
C GLN A 124 8.78 -4.33 3.87
N ILE A 125 9.64 -4.85 3.00
CA ILE A 125 9.67 -6.26 2.52
C ILE A 125 9.74 -7.28 3.67
N ASN A 126 10.39 -6.93 4.78
CA ASN A 126 10.62 -7.82 5.92
C ASN A 126 9.89 -7.37 7.20
N ASN A 127 8.85 -6.54 7.08
CA ASN A 127 8.19 -5.95 8.24
C ASN A 127 6.65 -6.13 8.20
N PRO A 128 6.15 -7.32 8.60
CA PRO A 128 4.78 -7.70 8.33
C PRO A 128 3.69 -6.96 9.15
N ASP A 129 4.07 -6.14 10.14
CA ASP A 129 3.15 -5.60 11.15
C ASP A 129 2.68 -4.16 10.86
N HIS A 130 3.00 -3.61 9.69
CA HIS A 130 2.77 -2.20 9.38
C HIS A 130 2.11 -1.98 8.00
N PRO A 131 0.84 -2.37 7.82
CA PRO A 131 0.11 -2.06 6.60
C PRO A 131 -0.05 -0.55 6.43
N LEU A 132 -0.02 -0.12 5.17
CA LEU A 132 -0.16 1.28 4.78
C LEU A 132 -1.37 1.45 3.86
N VAL A 133 -2.00 2.63 3.90
CA VAL A 133 -3.00 3.05 2.93
C VAL A 133 -2.70 4.45 2.44
N THR A 134 -2.86 4.71 1.15
CA THR A 134 -2.65 6.06 0.61
C THR A 134 -3.60 7.08 1.25
N VAL A 135 -3.12 8.31 1.43
CA VAL A 135 -3.93 9.41 1.98
C VAL A 135 -4.83 10.04 0.93
N THR A 136 -4.50 9.86 -0.35
CA THR A 136 -5.28 10.29 -1.52
C THR A 136 -5.52 9.12 -2.47
N ALA A 137 -6.58 9.21 -3.26
CA ALA A 137 -6.85 8.29 -4.36
C ALA A 137 -5.97 8.61 -5.58
N HIS A 138 -5.51 7.57 -6.26
CA HIS A 138 -4.64 7.63 -7.44
C HIS A 138 -5.32 6.93 -8.61
N HIS A 139 -6.40 7.52 -9.15
CA HIS A 139 -7.27 6.88 -10.15
C HIS A 139 -6.57 6.43 -11.44
N GLU A 140 -5.46 7.06 -11.80
CA GLU A 140 -4.72 6.75 -13.04
C GLU A 140 -3.67 5.66 -12.85
N ILE A 141 -3.29 5.35 -11.60
CA ILE A 141 -2.13 4.49 -11.32
C ILE A 141 -2.33 3.06 -11.81
N LEU A 142 -3.57 2.57 -11.79
CA LEU A 142 -3.86 1.22 -12.25
C LEU A 142 -3.57 1.07 -13.74
N GLU A 143 -3.96 2.06 -14.55
CA GLU A 143 -3.71 2.02 -15.99
C GLU A 143 -2.22 2.21 -16.30
N GLU A 144 -1.53 3.10 -15.57
CA GLU A 144 -0.07 3.25 -15.66
C GLU A 144 0.66 1.92 -15.38
N LEU A 145 0.28 1.24 -14.30
CA LEU A 145 0.84 -0.07 -13.95
C LEU A 145 0.53 -1.13 -15.01
N LYS A 146 -0.68 -1.13 -15.58
CA LYS A 146 -1.06 -2.09 -16.63
C LYS A 146 -0.28 -1.84 -17.94
N ASP A 147 -0.05 -0.58 -18.28
CA ASP A 147 0.72 -0.18 -19.47
C ASP A 147 2.19 -0.61 -19.35
N VAL A 148 2.84 -0.34 -18.22
CA VAL A 148 4.22 -0.80 -17.93
C VAL A 148 4.32 -2.31 -18.07
N LEU A 149 3.36 -3.02 -17.50
CA LEU A 149 3.35 -4.48 -17.50
C LEU A 149 2.93 -5.08 -18.85
N GLY A 150 2.22 -4.31 -19.69
CA GLY A 150 1.64 -4.79 -20.95
C GLY A 150 0.53 -5.82 -20.71
N ILE A 151 -0.24 -5.66 -19.63
CA ILE A 151 -1.28 -6.61 -19.22
C ILE A 151 -2.67 -6.12 -19.64
N GLN A 152 -3.47 -7.07 -20.11
CA GLN A 152 -4.89 -6.91 -20.34
C GLN A 152 -5.60 -8.12 -19.74
N PHE A 153 -6.72 -7.88 -19.06
CA PHE A 153 -7.57 -8.89 -18.42
C PHE A 153 -8.99 -8.74 -18.91
#